data_AF-A0A6V7XD01-F1
#
_entry.id   AF-A0A6V7XD01-F1
#
_cell.length_a   1.000
_cell.length_b   1.000
_cell.length_c   1.000
_cell.angle_alpha   90.00
_cell.angle_beta   90.00
_cell.angle_gamma   90.00
#
_symmetry.space_group_name_H-M   'P 1'
#
loop_
_entity.id
_entity.type
_entity.pdbx_description
1 polymer ?
#
loop_
_entity_poly.entity_id
_entity_poly.type
_entity_poly.pdbx_seq_one_letter_code
_entity_poly.pdbx_strand_id
1 'polypeptide(L)'
;MHLCKEIEKKVLNILLKIKPKHPNKMPKQEFDAIDMMGPVVAALIFAVVVFLISFTIINWYCITKKDDLTVFEKMGAKINVRLGPHTMMQIKRGGYVSTYAREEEEQHRKMTLSIDKQQAERLLKNSENNMADGKLLNIRKNKRKIF
;
A
#
# COMPACT_ATOMS: atom_id res chain seq x y z
N MET A 1 78.12 29.73 54.39
CA MET A 1 76.64 29.79 54.44
C MET A 1 76.01 30.84 53.51
N HIS A 2 76.70 31.94 53.17
CA HIS A 2 76.17 32.99 52.27
C HIS A 2 76.01 32.56 50.81
N LEU A 3 76.96 31.79 50.26
CA LEU A 3 76.93 31.38 48.85
C LEU A 3 75.74 30.44 48.53
N CYS A 4 75.35 29.60 49.49
CA CYS A 4 74.22 28.68 49.35
C CYS A 4 72.89 29.43 49.19
N LYS A 5 72.67 30.48 49.99
CA LYS A 5 71.46 31.32 49.91
C LYS A 5 71.35 32.09 48.60
N GLU A 6 72.48 32.48 48.00
CA GLU A 6 72.51 33.22 46.75
C GLU A 6 72.16 32.31 45.55
N ILE A 7 72.61 31.05 45.59
CA ILE A 7 72.27 30.03 44.61
C ILE A 7 70.78 29.69 44.71
N GLU A 8 70.26 29.48 45.92
CA GLU A 8 68.82 29.21 46.12
C GLU A 8 67.95 30.35 45.59
N LYS A 9 68.32 31.62 45.83
CA LYS A 9 67.58 32.77 45.29
C LYS A 9 67.61 32.81 43.76
N LYS A 10 68.77 32.53 43.13
CA LYS A 10 68.87 32.47 41.67
C LYS A 10 68.04 31.33 41.10
N VAL A 11 68.07 30.16 41.73
CA VAL A 11 67.28 28.99 41.33
C VAL A 11 65.78 29.27 41.47
N LEU A 12 65.35 29.89 42.56
CA LEU A 12 63.94 30.24 42.79
C LEU A 12 63.43 31.29 41.79
N ASN A 13 64.27 32.26 41.44
CA ASN A 13 63.93 33.29 40.46
C ASN A 13 63.84 32.71 39.04
N ILE A 14 64.72 31.75 38.71
CA ILE A 14 64.61 30.99 37.46
C ILE A 14 63.32 30.15 37.48
N LEU A 15 63.04 29.40 38.55
CA LEU A 15 61.83 28.56 38.68
C LEU A 15 60.53 29.36 38.58
N LEU A 16 60.48 30.57 39.16
CA LEU A 16 59.33 31.46 39.01
C LEU A 16 59.15 31.95 37.57
N LYS A 17 60.24 32.10 36.82
CA LYS A 17 60.23 32.51 35.42
C LYS A 17 59.80 31.39 34.46
N ILE A 18 60.04 30.13 34.82
CA ILE A 18 59.60 28.94 34.04
C ILE A 18 58.22 28.43 34.46
N LYS A 19 57.60 28.98 35.52
CA LYS A 19 56.24 28.55 35.88
C LYS A 19 55.29 28.90 34.73
N PRO A 20 54.63 27.91 34.12
CA PRO A 20 53.73 28.17 33.00
C PRO A 20 52.61 29.09 33.48
N LYS A 21 52.51 30.27 32.87
CA LYS A 21 51.60 31.37 33.26
C LYS A 21 50.12 30.97 33.25
N HIS A 22 49.78 29.88 32.58
CA HIS A 22 48.44 29.31 32.59
C HIS A 22 48.50 27.78 32.64
N PRO A 23 48.09 27.12 33.74
CA PRO A 23 47.84 25.69 33.72
C PRO A 23 46.63 25.45 32.79
N ASN A 24 46.91 24.91 31.60
CA ASN A 24 45.97 24.33 30.63
C ASN A 24 44.49 24.68 30.84
N LYS A 25 44.11 25.91 30.45
CA LYS A 25 42.70 26.23 30.22
C LYS A 25 42.47 25.99 28.73
N MET A 26 42.15 24.75 28.35
CA MET A 26 41.63 24.52 27.00
C MET A 26 40.38 25.40 26.85
N PRO A 27 40.25 26.17 25.75
CA PRO A 27 39.05 26.96 25.51
C PRO A 27 37.87 25.98 25.51
N LYS A 28 36.97 26.13 26.48
CA LYS A 28 35.72 25.39 26.47
C LYS A 28 34.94 25.93 25.27
N GLN A 29 34.70 25.08 24.29
CA GLN A 29 33.80 25.41 23.21
C GLN A 29 32.41 25.62 23.82
N GLU A 30 31.93 26.86 23.77
CA GLU A 30 30.56 27.22 24.13
C GLU A 30 29.67 26.62 23.02
N PHE A 31 29.08 25.46 23.28
CA PHE A 31 28.12 24.85 22.38
C PHE A 31 26.76 25.47 22.65
N ASP A 32 26.25 26.25 21.70
CA ASP A 32 24.89 26.74 21.77
C ASP A 32 23.91 25.60 21.49
N ALA A 33 22.72 25.63 22.09
CA ALA A 33 21.71 24.57 21.95
C ALA A 33 21.28 24.37 20.49
N ILE A 34 21.44 25.41 19.66
CA ILE A 34 21.15 25.41 18.23
C ILE A 34 22.14 24.51 17.46
N ASP A 35 23.42 24.46 17.84
CA ASP A 35 24.41 23.60 17.18
C ASP A 35 24.14 22.11 17.44
N MET A 36 23.49 21.79 18.58
CA MET A 36 23.02 20.43 18.88
C MET A 36 21.70 20.06 18.19
N MET A 37 20.95 21.02 17.63
CA MET A 37 19.72 20.76 16.88
C MET A 37 19.96 20.28 15.45
N GLY A 38 21.19 20.40 14.93
CA GLY A 38 21.56 19.97 13.58
C GLY A 38 21.08 18.56 13.23
N PRO A 39 21.37 17.53 14.04
CA PRO A 39 20.88 16.17 13.80
C PRO A 39 19.35 16.05 13.81
N VAL A 40 18.66 16.81 14.66
CA VAL A 40 17.20 16.80 14.76
C VAL A 40 16.57 17.41 13.52
N VAL A 41 17.09 18.55 13.06
CA VAL A 41 16.64 19.21 11.83
C VAL A 41 16.93 18.31 10.62
N ALA A 42 18.10 17.68 10.56
CA ALA A 42 18.44 16.74 9.49
C ALA A 42 17.50 15.52 9.47
N ALA A 43 17.17 14.96 10.63
CA ALA A 43 16.21 13.86 10.74
C ALA A 43 14.81 14.28 10.28
N LEU A 44 14.40 15.51 10.61
CA LEU A 44 13.10 16.06 10.23
C LEU A 44 13.01 16.28 8.71
N ILE A 45 14.06 16.84 8.10
CA ILE A 45 14.16 16.99 6.65
C ILE A 45 14.14 15.61 5.97
N PHE A 46 14.90 14.64 6.48
CA PHE A 46 14.92 13.28 5.94
C PHE A 46 13.53 12.63 6.01
N ALA A 47 12.84 12.75 7.14
CA ALA A 47 11.48 12.24 7.31
C ALA A 47 10.50 12.88 6.31
N VAL A 48 10.59 14.20 6.10
CA VAL A 48 9.76 14.91 5.10
C VAL A 48 10.06 14.43 3.68
N VAL A 49 11.33 14.25 3.33
CA VAL A 49 11.73 13.76 2.00
C VAL A 49 11.22 12.34 1.76
N VAL A 50 11.40 11.43 2.72
CA VAL A 50 10.86 10.06 2.64
C VAL A 50 9.33 10.10 2.51
N PHE A 51 8.66 10.92 3.32
CA PHE A 51 7.21 11.09 3.25
C PHE A 51 6.76 11.58 1.86
N LEU A 52 7.42 12.59 1.30
CA LEU A 52 7.12 13.11 -0.03
C LEU A 52 7.36 12.05 -1.10
N ILE A 53 8.45 11.30 -1.04
CA ILE A 53 8.74 10.21 -1.99
C ILE A 53 7.66 9.13 -1.89
N SER A 54 7.32 8.67 -0.69
CA SER A 54 6.26 7.67 -0.49
C SER A 54 4.90 8.18 -0.95
N PHE A 55 4.56 9.43 -0.65
CA PHE A 55 3.27 10.00 -1.00
C PHE A 55 3.15 10.35 -2.49
N THR A 56 4.23 10.78 -3.14
CA THR A 56 4.19 11.22 -4.56
C THR A 56 4.61 10.11 -5.52
N ILE A 57 5.75 9.46 -5.31
CA ILE A 57 6.28 8.43 -6.22
C ILE A 57 5.44 7.16 -6.11
N ILE A 58 5.25 6.62 -4.91
CA ILE A 58 4.55 5.33 -4.77
C ILE A 58 3.06 5.49 -5.07
N ASN A 59 2.40 6.48 -4.48
CA ASN A 59 0.95 6.65 -4.62
C ASN A 59 0.52 7.18 -6.01
N TRP A 60 1.36 7.96 -6.72
CA TRP A 60 1.00 8.55 -8.01
C TRP A 60 1.71 7.94 -9.21
N TYR A 61 2.98 7.54 -9.07
CA TYR A 61 3.78 7.02 -10.19
C TYR A 61 3.77 5.49 -10.27
N CYS A 62 3.75 4.78 -9.13
CA CYS A 62 3.73 3.31 -9.11
C CYS A 62 2.34 2.67 -9.15
N ILE A 63 1.27 3.35 -8.72
CA ILE A 63 -0.10 2.79 -8.78
C ILE A 63 -0.62 2.84 -10.22
N THR A 64 -0.72 1.68 -10.86
CA THR A 64 -1.40 1.51 -12.14
C THR A 64 -2.90 1.29 -11.93
N LYS A 65 -3.73 1.54 -12.96
CA LYS A 65 -5.20 1.37 -12.95
C LYS A 65 -5.73 -0.03 -12.59
N LYS A 66 -4.82 -1.01 -12.45
CA LYS A 66 -5.11 -2.41 -12.15
C LYS A 66 -4.69 -2.82 -10.74
N ASP A 67 -3.96 -1.95 -10.03
CA ASP A 67 -3.49 -2.22 -8.69
C ASP A 67 -4.58 -1.98 -7.65
N ASP A 68 -4.40 -2.58 -6.48
CA ASP A 68 -5.32 -2.43 -5.36
C ASP A 68 -5.40 -0.99 -4.86
N LEU A 69 -6.60 -0.62 -4.39
CA LEU A 69 -6.87 0.68 -3.81
C LEU A 69 -5.98 0.93 -2.60
N THR A 70 -5.15 1.97 -2.66
CA THR A 70 -4.28 2.34 -1.55
C THR A 70 -5.11 2.80 -0.34
N VAL A 71 -4.53 2.70 0.85
CA VAL A 71 -5.17 3.20 2.08
C VAL A 71 -5.52 4.69 1.95
N PHE A 72 -4.70 5.45 1.23
CA PHE A 72 -4.94 6.86 0.92
C PHE A 72 -6.16 7.06 0.02
N GLU A 73 -6.34 6.25 -1.03
CA GLU A 73 -7.53 6.32 -1.88
C GLU A 73 -8.80 5.91 -1.12
N LYS A 74 -8.72 4.90 -0.23
CA LYS A 74 -9.84 4.49 0.64
C LYS A 74 -10.21 5.57 1.66
N MET A 75 -9.23 6.24 2.25
CA MET A 75 -9.48 7.40 3.13
C MET A 75 -10.04 8.59 2.35
N GLY A 76 -9.43 8.89 1.20
CA GLY A 76 -9.87 9.95 0.28
C GLY A 76 -11.32 9.78 -0.16
N ALA A 77 -11.74 8.55 -0.44
CA ALA A 77 -13.13 8.25 -0.77
C ALA A 77 -14.13 8.61 0.34
N LYS A 78 -13.75 8.47 1.62
CA LYS A 78 -14.62 8.86 2.75
C LYS A 78 -14.81 10.38 2.82
N ILE A 79 -13.77 11.13 2.47
CA ILE A 79 -13.77 12.60 2.45
C ILE A 79 -14.07 13.17 1.05
N ASN A 80 -14.42 12.32 0.07
CA ASN A 80 -14.61 12.66 -1.36
C ASN A 80 -13.41 13.38 -2.02
N VAL A 81 -12.19 13.18 -1.53
CA VAL A 81 -10.95 13.76 -2.11
C VAL A 81 -10.21 12.69 -2.91
N ARG A 82 -9.78 13.05 -4.13
CA ARG A 82 -9.03 12.14 -5.02
C ARG A 82 -7.56 12.14 -4.66
N LEU A 83 -7.16 11.17 -3.85
CA LEU A 83 -5.79 10.97 -3.36
C LEU A 83 -5.01 9.94 -4.19
N GLY A 84 -5.26 9.86 -5.50
CA GLY A 84 -4.59 8.90 -6.38
C GLY A 84 -5.04 8.97 -7.85
N PRO A 85 -4.52 8.07 -8.68
CA PRO A 85 -4.83 8.01 -10.12
C PRO A 85 -6.20 7.39 -10.40
N HIS A 86 -6.79 6.62 -9.48
CA HIS A 86 -8.11 6.03 -9.67
C HIS A 86 -9.21 7.09 -9.57
N THR A 87 -10.23 6.95 -10.42
CA THR A 87 -11.40 7.82 -10.38
C THR A 87 -12.30 7.47 -9.19
N MET A 88 -13.02 8.45 -8.65
CA MET A 88 -13.95 8.23 -7.53
C MET A 88 -14.99 7.15 -7.80
N MET A 89 -15.40 6.98 -9.06
CA MET A 89 -16.32 5.93 -9.47
C MET A 89 -15.70 4.53 -9.34
N GLN A 90 -14.42 4.36 -9.69
CA GLN A 90 -13.69 3.10 -9.54
C GLN A 90 -13.46 2.77 -8.06
N ILE A 91 -13.15 3.78 -7.24
CA ILE A 91 -12.93 3.60 -5.80
C ILE A 91 -14.23 3.15 -5.11
N LYS A 92 -15.37 3.77 -5.42
CA LYS A 92 -16.69 3.38 -4.91
C LYS A 92 -17.16 2.00 -5.40
N ARG A 93 -16.70 1.57 -6.57
CA ARG A 93 -17.01 0.25 -7.15
C ARG A 93 -16.26 -0.90 -6.47
N GLY A 94 -15.25 -0.60 -5.65
CA GLY A 94 -14.55 -1.58 -4.81
C GLY A 94 -13.13 -1.96 -5.27
N GLY A 95 -12.54 -1.22 -6.23
CA GLY A 95 -11.22 -1.54 -6.77
C GLY A 95 -11.21 -2.70 -7.77
N TYR A 96 -10.07 -2.93 -8.41
CA TYR A 96 -9.92 -3.84 -9.55
C TYR A 96 -10.29 -5.29 -9.20
N VAL A 97 -9.83 -5.81 -8.06
CA VAL A 97 -10.11 -7.18 -7.62
C VAL A 97 -11.61 -7.42 -7.42
N SER A 98 -12.32 -6.47 -6.80
CA SER A 98 -13.77 -6.61 -6.59
C SER A 98 -14.56 -6.60 -7.90
N THR A 99 -14.10 -5.84 -8.90
CA THR A 99 -14.77 -5.79 -10.19
C THR A 99 -14.65 -7.10 -10.95
N TYR A 100 -13.48 -7.75 -10.90
CA TYR A 100 -13.27 -9.07 -11.49
C TYR A 100 -14.12 -10.14 -10.82
N ALA A 101 -14.11 -10.21 -9.49
CA ALA A 101 -14.91 -11.19 -8.75
C ALA A 101 -16.41 -11.08 -9.11
N ARG A 102 -16.94 -9.84 -9.19
CA ARG A 102 -18.33 -9.60 -9.55
C ARG A 102 -18.64 -9.97 -11.00
N GLU A 103 -17.73 -9.69 -11.92
CA GLU A 103 -17.88 -10.04 -13.34
C GLU A 103 -17.86 -11.56 -13.55
N GLU A 104 -17.02 -12.29 -12.82
CA GLU A 104 -16.98 -13.77 -12.84
C GLU A 104 -18.28 -14.38 -12.31
N GLU A 105 -18.82 -13.87 -11.20
CA GLU A 105 -20.11 -14.29 -10.66
C GLU A 105 -21.27 -14.03 -11.62
N GLU A 106 -21.29 -12.85 -12.25
CA GLU A 106 -22.30 -12.49 -13.25
C GLU A 106 -22.22 -13.41 -14.48
N GLN A 107 -21.01 -13.75 -14.93
CA GLN A 107 -20.81 -14.71 -16.02
C GLN A 107 -21.26 -16.11 -15.65
N HIS A 108 -20.89 -16.60 -14.47
CA HIS A 108 -21.32 -17.91 -13.98
C HIS A 108 -22.84 -17.99 -13.89
N ARG A 109 -23.50 -16.97 -13.33
CA ARG A 109 -24.97 -16.91 -13.26
C ARG A 109 -25.62 -16.91 -14.64
N LYS A 110 -25.07 -16.18 -15.62
CA LYS A 110 -25.57 -16.19 -17.00
C LYS A 110 -25.39 -17.56 -17.66
N MET A 111 -24.28 -18.24 -17.37
CA MET A 111 -24.02 -19.60 -17.86
C MET A 111 -24.99 -20.61 -17.27
N THR A 112 -25.26 -20.58 -15.96
CA THR A 112 -26.23 -21.51 -15.34
C THR A 112 -27.63 -21.27 -15.88
N LEU A 113 -28.05 -20.01 -16.01
CA LEU A 113 -29.33 -19.64 -16.61
C LEU A 113 -29.46 -20.11 -18.07
N SER A 114 -28.38 -20.08 -18.86
CA SER A 114 -28.44 -20.55 -20.25
C SER A 114 -28.53 -22.08 -20.33
N ILE A 115 -27.87 -22.81 -19.43
CA ILE A 115 -27.97 -24.27 -19.31
C ILE A 115 -29.40 -24.67 -18.90
N ASP A 116 -29.96 -24.05 -17.87
CA ASP A 116 -31.30 -24.35 -17.37
C ASP A 116 -32.36 -24.12 -18.46
N LYS A 117 -32.24 -23.02 -19.22
CA LYS A 117 -33.11 -22.74 -20.38
C LYS A 117 -32.99 -23.82 -21.45
N GLN A 118 -31.77 -24.23 -21.80
CA GLN A 118 -31.56 -25.29 -22.79
C GLN A 118 -32.12 -26.63 -22.32
N GLN A 119 -32.02 -26.95 -21.03
CA GLN A 119 -32.60 -28.16 -20.46
C GLN A 119 -34.13 -28.13 -20.52
N ALA A 120 -34.75 -27.00 -20.14
CA ALA A 120 -36.20 -26.82 -20.22
C ALA A 120 -36.72 -26.98 -21.66
N GLU A 121 -36.06 -26.37 -22.64
CA GLU A 121 -36.41 -26.51 -24.06
C GLU A 121 -36.29 -27.97 -24.55
N ARG A 122 -35.24 -28.69 -24.13
CA ARG A 122 -35.07 -30.11 -24.45
C ARG A 122 -36.19 -30.97 -23.85
N LEU A 123 -36.59 -30.68 -22.61
CA LEU A 123 -37.68 -31.40 -21.94
C LEU A 123 -39.01 -31.17 -22.64
N LEU A 124 -39.31 -29.93 -23.04
CA LEU A 124 -40.50 -29.61 -23.81
C LEU A 124 -40.54 -30.36 -25.13
N LYS A 125 -39.44 -30.33 -25.90
CA LYS A 125 -39.34 -31.05 -27.18
C LYS A 125 -39.49 -32.56 -27.01
N ASN A 126 -38.91 -33.12 -25.96
CA ASN A 126 -39.07 -34.55 -25.65
C ASN A 126 -40.52 -34.89 -25.27
N SER A 127 -41.20 -34.04 -24.51
CA SER A 127 -42.62 -34.22 -24.18
C SER A 127 -43.51 -34.21 -25.42
N GLU A 128 -43.28 -33.26 -26.33
CA GLU A 128 -44.00 -33.16 -27.61
C GLU A 128 -43.80 -34.42 -28.49
N ASN A 129 -42.56 -34.90 -28.61
CA ASN A 129 -42.24 -36.11 -29.36
C ASN A 129 -42.96 -37.34 -28.78
N ASN A 130 -42.91 -37.52 -27.45
CA ASN A 130 -43.59 -38.63 -26.77
C ASN A 130 -45.11 -38.60 -26.97
N MET A 131 -45.72 -37.41 -27.01
CA MET A 131 -47.15 -37.26 -27.28
C MET A 131 -47.51 -37.63 -28.73
N ALA A 132 -46.67 -37.24 -29.69
CA ALA A 132 -46.84 -37.60 -31.10
C ALA A 132 -46.75 -39.13 -31.30
N ASP A 133 -45.76 -39.78 -30.69
CA ASP A 133 -45.57 -41.23 -30.76
C ASP A 133 -46.73 -41.99 -30.12
N GLY A 134 -47.23 -41.52 -28.97
CA GLY A 134 -48.41 -42.09 -28.31
C GLY A 134 -49.67 -42.02 -29.17
N LYS A 135 -49.90 -40.89 -29.87
CA LYS A 135 -51.01 -40.75 -30.82
C LYS A 135 -50.87 -41.71 -32.00
N LEU A 136 -49.67 -41.84 -32.58
CA LEU A 136 -49.40 -42.79 -33.68
C LEU A 136 -49.63 -44.25 -33.27
N LEU A 137 -49.19 -44.63 -32.06
CA LEU A 137 -49.41 -45.97 -31.49
C LEU A 137 -50.91 -46.28 -31.34
N ASN A 138 -51.71 -45.31 -30.91
CA ASN A 138 -53.16 -45.49 -30.77
C ASN A 138 -53.84 -45.67 -32.13
N ILE A 139 -53.48 -44.85 -33.12
CA ILE A 139 -53.98 -44.97 -34.51
C ILE A 139 -53.63 -46.36 -35.09
N ARG A 140 -52.39 -46.83 -34.90
CA ARG A 140 -51.93 -48.14 -35.39
C ARG A 140 -52.66 -49.31 -34.71
N LYS A 141 -52.99 -49.20 -33.42
CA LYS A 141 -53.79 -50.20 -32.70
C LYS A 141 -55.24 -50.22 -33.21
N ASN A 142 -55.83 -49.05 -33.46
CA ASN A 142 -57.21 -48.97 -33.95
C ASN A 142 -57.34 -49.56 -35.37
N LYS A 143 -56.38 -49.30 -36.26
CA LYS A 143 -56.35 -49.90 -37.62
C LYS A 143 -56.25 -51.43 -37.62
N ARG A 144 -55.54 -52.03 -36.65
CA ARG A 144 -55.41 -53.49 -36.52
C ARG A 144 -56.63 -54.19 -35.93
N LYS A 145 -57.57 -53.47 -35.32
CA LYS A 145 -58.84 -54.02 -34.80
C LYS A 145 -59.95 -54.09 -35.84
N ILE A 146 -59.78 -53.42 -36.98
CA ILE A 146 -60.79 -53.28 -38.04
C ILE A 146 -60.59 -54.33 -39.16
N PHE A 147 -59.44 -55.01 -39.19
CA PHE A 147 -59.16 -56.20 -39.98
C PHE A 147 -59.23 -57.43 -39.07
#